data_AF-A0A4R5KXV9-F1
#
_entry.id   AF-A0A4R5KXV9-F1
#
_cell.length_a   1.000
_cell.length_b   1.000
_cell.length_c   1.000
_cell.angle_alpha   90.00
_cell.angle_beta   90.00
_cell.angle_gamma   90.00
#
_symmetry.space_group_name_H-M   'P 1'
#
loop_
_entity.id
_entity.type
_entity.pdbx_description
1 polymer ?
#
loop_
_entity_poly.entity_id
_entity_poly.type
_entity_poly.pdbx_seq_one_letter_code
_entity_poly.pdbx_strand_id
1 'polypeptide(L)'
;MCNQNFKEKLVERFPWAADVNISVGEGWFQLIWNMFEELDESSIKPEIFAISESYGKMVVIYLSPIIRKYTDLSKMTCATCSQGGSIRVINGQSTAYCDSCYQSAKAEYEKMKDALKAKQVSEPCYRCGAQEASIRDLDDDCWTVNCDDCWNKVLFRKEEDKRKLNDLVLEIKRSISQQDK
;
A
#
# COMPACT_ATOMS: atom_id res chain seq x y z
N MET A 1 5.91 0.39 -19.05
CA MET A 1 5.31 0.08 -20.37
C MET A 1 5.19 -1.44 -20.60
N CYS A 2 5.35 -2.30 -19.58
CA CYS A 2 5.28 -3.77 -19.73
C CYS A 2 3.87 -4.37 -19.54
N ASN A 3 2.89 -3.59 -19.06
CA ASN A 3 1.58 -4.14 -18.68
C ASN A 3 0.74 -4.65 -19.86
N GLN A 4 0.84 -4.02 -21.04
CA GLN A 4 0.01 -4.36 -22.20
C GLN A 4 0.42 -5.69 -22.85
N ASN A 5 1.73 -5.95 -22.97
CA ASN A 5 2.28 -7.19 -23.50
C ASN A 5 1.94 -8.40 -22.59
N PHE A 6 1.92 -8.19 -21.27
CA PHE A 6 1.52 -9.23 -20.33
C PHE A 6 0.03 -9.57 -20.46
N LYS A 7 -0.85 -8.58 -20.51
CA LYS A 7 -2.30 -8.82 -20.63
C LYS A 7 -2.62 -9.60 -21.91
N GLU A 8 -2.00 -9.22 -23.04
CA GLU A 8 -2.17 -9.93 -24.31
C GLU A 8 -1.74 -11.41 -24.21
N LYS A 9 -0.54 -11.69 -23.69
CA LYS A 9 -0.05 -13.06 -23.47
C LYS A 9 -0.93 -13.86 -22.52
N LEU A 10 -1.44 -13.21 -21.48
CA LEU A 10 -2.29 -13.84 -20.50
C LEU A 10 -3.65 -14.21 -21.12
N VAL A 11 -4.23 -13.36 -21.96
CA VAL A 11 -5.48 -13.67 -22.69
C VAL A 11 -5.28 -14.72 -23.78
N GLU A 12 -4.13 -14.70 -24.47
CA GLU A 12 -3.76 -15.73 -25.44
C GLU A 12 -3.71 -17.12 -24.79
N ARG A 13 -3.13 -17.23 -23.59
CA ARG A 13 -3.04 -18.50 -22.86
C ARG A 13 -4.32 -18.86 -22.09
N PHE A 14 -5.03 -17.87 -21.55
CA PHE A 14 -6.23 -18.01 -20.73
C PHE A 14 -7.37 -17.14 -21.29
N PRO A 15 -8.08 -17.58 -22.34
CA PRO A 15 -9.11 -16.77 -22.99
C PRO A 15 -10.24 -16.34 -22.05
N TRP A 16 -10.51 -17.13 -21.00
CA TRP A 16 -11.50 -16.80 -19.98
C TRP A 16 -11.14 -15.57 -19.13
N ALA A 17 -9.90 -15.11 -19.18
CA ALA A 17 -9.42 -13.95 -18.45
C ALA A 17 -9.49 -12.63 -19.24
N ALA A 18 -10.07 -12.62 -20.44
CA ALA A 18 -10.15 -11.43 -21.31
C ALA A 18 -10.73 -10.20 -20.59
N ASP A 19 -11.75 -10.43 -19.76
CA ASP A 19 -12.48 -9.39 -19.05
C ASP A 19 -11.90 -9.07 -17.67
N VAL A 20 -10.83 -9.75 -17.25
CA VAL A 20 -10.18 -9.48 -15.95
C VAL A 20 -9.48 -8.12 -16.01
N ASN A 21 -9.83 -7.24 -15.08
CA ASN A 21 -9.11 -5.98 -14.89
C ASN A 21 -7.91 -6.19 -13.96
N ILE A 22 -6.70 -5.96 -14.45
CA ILE A 22 -5.44 -6.18 -13.69
C ILE A 22 -4.74 -4.85 -13.43
N SER A 23 -4.65 -4.45 -12.17
CA SER A 23 -4.05 -3.20 -11.70
C SER A 23 -3.08 -3.47 -10.53
N VAL A 24 -1.95 -4.09 -10.85
CA VAL A 24 -0.88 -4.43 -9.89
C VAL A 24 0.51 -4.06 -10.42
N GLY A 25 1.52 -4.06 -9.54
CA GLY A 25 2.91 -3.94 -9.92
C GLY A 25 3.43 -5.08 -10.80
N GLU A 26 4.36 -4.77 -11.71
CA GLU A 26 4.90 -5.71 -12.72
C GLU A 26 5.56 -6.96 -12.09
N GLY A 27 6.12 -6.83 -10.89
CA GLY A 27 6.75 -7.93 -10.15
C GLY A 27 5.77 -9.02 -9.70
N TRP A 28 4.47 -8.81 -9.79
CA TRP A 28 3.46 -9.83 -9.47
C TRP A 28 2.88 -10.55 -10.69
N PHE A 29 3.31 -10.20 -11.90
CA PHE A 29 2.80 -10.85 -13.12
C PHE A 29 3.04 -12.36 -13.13
N GLN A 30 4.20 -12.83 -12.67
CA GLN A 30 4.46 -14.26 -12.56
C GLN A 30 3.55 -14.94 -11.53
N LEU A 31 3.20 -14.26 -10.43
CA LEU A 31 2.26 -14.81 -9.45
C LEU A 31 0.87 -14.96 -10.06
N ILE A 32 0.41 -13.96 -10.83
CA ILE A 32 -0.88 -14.02 -11.52
C ILE A 32 -0.88 -15.14 -12.56
N TRP A 33 0.21 -15.28 -13.32
CA TRP A 33 0.35 -16.35 -14.31
C TRP A 33 0.22 -17.73 -13.67
N ASN A 34 1.01 -18.02 -12.64
CA ASN A 34 0.98 -19.31 -11.95
C ASN A 34 -0.38 -19.55 -11.27
N MET A 35 -1.02 -18.49 -10.76
CA MET A 35 -2.38 -18.58 -10.23
C MET A 35 -3.37 -19.01 -11.31
N PHE A 36 -3.26 -18.47 -12.52
CA PHE A 36 -4.15 -18.81 -13.63
C PHE A 36 -3.89 -20.22 -14.15
N GLU A 37 -2.64 -20.69 -14.17
CA GLU A 37 -2.30 -22.08 -14.48
C GLU A 37 -2.99 -23.06 -13.51
N GLU A 38 -2.86 -22.83 -12.20
CA GLU A 38 -3.51 -23.69 -11.19
C GLU A 38 -5.04 -23.63 -11.26
N LEU A 39 -5.61 -22.48 -11.63
CA LEU A 39 -7.06 -22.34 -11.82
C LEU A 39 -7.56 -23.06 -13.08
N ASP A 40 -6.78 -23.05 -14.17
CA ASP A 40 -7.11 -23.71 -15.44
C ASP A 40 -7.12 -25.24 -15.30
N GLU A 41 -6.25 -25.79 -14.46
CA GLU A 41 -6.22 -27.22 -14.08
C GLU A 41 -7.33 -27.61 -13.11
N SER A 42 -7.94 -26.63 -12.43
CA SER A 42 -9.00 -26.89 -11.47
C SER A 42 -10.35 -27.13 -12.16
N SER A 43 -11.19 -27.98 -11.56
CA SER A 43 -12.53 -28.27 -12.07
C SER A 43 -13.51 -27.10 -11.93
N ILE A 44 -13.15 -26.03 -11.21
CA ILE A 44 -13.99 -24.86 -10.94
C ILE A 44 -13.31 -23.65 -11.55
N LYS A 45 -13.86 -23.13 -12.66
CA LYS A 45 -13.38 -21.89 -13.27
C LYS A 45 -14.00 -20.70 -12.53
N PRO A 46 -13.23 -19.95 -11.72
CA PRO A 46 -13.78 -18.82 -11.00
C PRO A 46 -14.06 -17.66 -11.96
N GLU A 47 -15.18 -16.97 -11.76
CA GLU A 47 -15.39 -15.65 -12.37
C GLU A 47 -14.52 -14.63 -11.62
N ILE A 48 -13.38 -14.31 -12.20
CA ILE A 48 -12.49 -13.26 -11.69
C ILE A 48 -12.83 -11.97 -12.43
N PHE A 49 -13.28 -10.95 -11.69
CA PHE A 49 -13.59 -9.64 -12.27
C PHE A 49 -12.37 -8.70 -12.25
N ALA A 50 -11.62 -8.71 -11.15
CA ALA A 50 -10.50 -7.80 -10.96
C ALA A 50 -9.42 -8.40 -10.07
N ILE A 51 -8.18 -8.02 -10.38
CA ILE A 51 -6.97 -8.25 -9.59
C ILE A 51 -6.33 -6.89 -9.35
N SER A 52 -6.32 -6.43 -8.11
CA SER A 52 -5.78 -5.11 -7.75
C SER A 52 -4.79 -5.19 -6.61
N GLU A 53 -4.01 -4.14 -6.42
CA GLU A 53 -3.17 -3.98 -5.24
C GLU A 53 -3.93 -3.25 -4.13
N SER A 54 -3.89 -3.80 -2.91
CA SER A 54 -4.42 -3.13 -1.72
C SER A 54 -3.68 -3.59 -0.46
N TYR A 55 -3.24 -2.63 0.36
CA TYR A 55 -2.52 -2.88 1.62
C TYR A 55 -1.31 -3.82 1.47
N GLY A 56 -0.49 -3.62 0.43
CA GLY A 56 0.74 -4.36 0.23
C GLY A 56 0.58 -5.79 -0.27
N LYS A 57 -0.59 -6.12 -0.83
CA LYS A 57 -0.88 -7.45 -1.38
C LYS A 57 -1.82 -7.36 -2.59
N MET A 58 -1.82 -8.43 -3.37
CA MET A 58 -2.81 -8.69 -4.40
C MET A 58 -4.16 -9.02 -3.76
N VAL A 59 -5.22 -8.35 -4.23
CA VAL A 59 -6.61 -8.58 -3.85
C VAL A 59 -7.38 -9.05 -5.07
N VAL A 60 -8.09 -10.16 -4.88
CA VAL A 60 -8.96 -10.77 -5.88
C VAL A 60 -10.30 -11.04 -5.21
N ILE A 61 -11.40 -10.56 -5.80
CA ILE A 61 -12.75 -10.70 -5.23
C ILE A 61 -13.31 -12.08 -5.59
N TYR A 62 -12.75 -13.14 -4.99
CA TYR A 62 -13.25 -14.51 -5.13
C TYR A 62 -12.72 -15.41 -4.00
N LEU A 63 -13.54 -16.35 -3.52
CA LEU A 63 -13.16 -17.31 -2.48
C LEU A 63 -12.66 -18.62 -3.12
N SER A 64 -11.36 -18.69 -3.39
CA SER A 64 -10.67 -19.92 -3.81
C SER A 64 -9.42 -20.14 -2.97
N PRO A 65 -9.12 -21.39 -2.52
CA PRO A 65 -7.86 -21.71 -1.86
C PRO A 65 -6.63 -21.36 -2.70
N ILE A 66 -6.72 -21.53 -4.03
CA ILE A 66 -5.67 -21.17 -4.98
C ILE A 66 -5.45 -19.66 -4.95
N ILE A 67 -6.51 -18.87 -5.10
CA ILE A 67 -6.44 -17.41 -5.05
C ILE A 67 -5.86 -16.93 -3.71
N ARG A 68 -6.29 -17.53 -2.59
CA ARG A 68 -5.77 -17.18 -1.26
C ARG A 68 -4.27 -17.42 -1.15
N LYS A 69 -3.78 -18.57 -1.63
CA LYS A 69 -2.34 -18.90 -1.67
C LYS A 69 -1.56 -17.80 -2.39
N TYR A 70 -2.00 -17.37 -3.57
CA TYR A 70 -1.31 -16.35 -4.35
C TYR A 70 -1.44 -14.93 -3.78
N THR A 71 -2.58 -14.58 -3.18
CA THR A 71 -2.73 -13.35 -2.39
C THR A 71 -1.74 -13.33 -1.22
N ASP A 72 -1.55 -14.44 -0.52
CA ASP A 72 -0.60 -14.50 0.60
C ASP A 72 0.86 -14.43 0.12
N LEU A 73 1.20 -15.10 -0.99
CA LEU A 73 2.53 -15.00 -1.61
C LEU A 73 2.87 -13.56 -2.00
N SER A 74 1.92 -12.81 -2.54
CA SER A 74 2.16 -11.43 -3.00
C SER A 74 2.68 -10.49 -1.89
N LYS A 75 2.37 -10.76 -0.61
CA LYS A 75 2.89 -10.00 0.54
C LYS A 75 4.40 -10.12 0.72
N MET A 76 4.96 -11.22 0.23
CA MET A 76 6.38 -11.59 0.37
C MET A 76 7.12 -11.47 -0.96
N THR A 77 6.46 -10.98 -2.01
CA THR A 77 7.04 -10.80 -3.34
C THR A 77 7.09 -9.32 -3.65
N CYS A 78 8.26 -8.82 -4.05
CA CYS A 78 8.42 -7.45 -4.47
C CYS A 78 7.54 -7.15 -5.69
N ALA A 79 6.66 -6.15 -5.57
CA ALA A 79 5.75 -5.70 -6.61
C ALA A 79 6.47 -5.09 -7.82
N THR A 80 7.77 -4.79 -7.71
CA THR A 80 8.58 -4.23 -8.80
C THR A 80 9.39 -5.30 -9.54
N CYS A 81 10.11 -6.15 -8.80
CA CYS A 81 11.12 -7.03 -9.41
C CYS A 81 10.89 -8.53 -9.19
N SER A 82 9.76 -8.93 -8.58
CA SER A 82 9.38 -10.33 -8.28
C SER A 82 10.27 -11.09 -7.28
N GLN A 83 11.34 -10.48 -6.77
CA GLN A 83 12.19 -11.08 -5.73
C GLN A 83 11.48 -11.13 -4.37
N GLY A 84 12.10 -11.80 -3.39
CA GLY A 84 11.64 -11.77 -2.00
C GLY A 84 11.56 -10.34 -1.47
N GLY A 85 10.44 -10.02 -0.80
CA GLY A 85 10.16 -8.68 -0.28
C GLY A 85 9.35 -8.72 1.01
N SER A 86 9.05 -7.54 1.52
CA SER A 86 8.18 -7.34 2.67
C SER A 86 7.31 -6.11 2.46
N ILE A 87 6.18 -6.03 3.18
CA ILE A 87 5.31 -4.86 3.13
C ILE A 87 6.07 -3.66 3.70
N ARG A 88 6.20 -2.61 2.89
CA ARG A 88 6.74 -1.31 3.28
C ARG A 88 5.70 -0.23 2.97
N VAL A 89 5.87 0.95 3.58
CA VAL A 89 4.98 2.09 3.39
C VAL A 89 5.76 3.24 2.77
N ILE A 90 5.20 3.84 1.72
CA ILE A 90 5.67 5.10 1.13
C ILE A 90 4.44 5.97 0.92
N ASN A 91 4.43 7.20 1.47
CA ASN A 91 3.31 8.13 1.38
C ASN A 91 1.96 7.56 1.87
N GLY A 92 1.99 6.73 2.91
CA GLY A 92 0.80 6.05 3.43
C GLY A 92 0.28 4.93 2.53
N GLN A 93 0.90 4.68 1.37
CA GLN A 93 0.60 3.54 0.52
C GLN A 93 1.47 2.36 0.93
N SER A 94 0.83 1.22 1.20
CA SER A 94 1.51 -0.02 1.53
C SER A 94 1.70 -0.87 0.28
N THR A 95 2.94 -1.28 0.01
CA THR A 95 3.35 -2.11 -1.14
C THR A 95 4.45 -3.07 -0.70
N ALA A 96 4.51 -4.26 -1.29
CA ALA A 96 5.60 -5.21 -1.02
C ALA A 96 6.85 -4.84 -1.84
N TYR A 97 7.97 -4.58 -1.16
CA TYR A 97 9.25 -4.26 -1.80
C TYR A 97 10.39 -5.13 -1.26
N CYS A 98 11.36 -5.45 -2.12
CA CYS A 98 12.70 -5.80 -1.64
C CYS A 98 13.44 -4.52 -1.24
N ASP A 99 14.54 -4.64 -0.49
CA ASP A 99 15.22 -3.47 0.06
C ASP A 99 15.73 -2.52 -1.03
N SER A 100 16.28 -3.03 -2.14
CA SER A 100 16.78 -2.20 -3.23
C SER A 100 15.65 -1.42 -3.93
N CYS A 101 14.54 -2.08 -4.26
CA CYS A 101 13.39 -1.41 -4.86
C CYS A 101 12.74 -0.41 -3.91
N TYR A 102 12.70 -0.69 -2.60
CA TYR A 102 12.20 0.25 -1.60
C TYR A 102 13.05 1.53 -1.55
N GLN A 103 14.37 1.42 -1.51
CA GLN A 103 15.25 2.59 -1.49
C GLN A 103 15.11 3.44 -2.76
N SER A 104 15.03 2.80 -3.93
CA SER A 104 14.79 3.51 -5.19
C SER A 104 13.46 4.25 -5.19
N ALA A 105 12.36 3.58 -4.80
CA ALA A 105 11.03 4.19 -4.74
C ALA A 105 10.97 5.34 -3.72
N LYS A 106 11.62 5.18 -2.57
CA LYS A 106 11.71 6.22 -1.54
C LYS A 106 12.48 7.45 -2.05
N ALA A 107 13.61 7.25 -2.72
CA ALA A 107 14.39 8.35 -3.28
C ALA A 107 13.64 9.11 -4.39
N GLU A 108 12.87 8.41 -5.23
CA GLU A 108 12.00 9.04 -6.24
C GLU A 108 10.89 9.86 -5.59
N TYR A 109 10.27 9.33 -4.54
CA TYR A 109 9.26 10.04 -3.76
C TYR A 109 9.81 11.30 -3.09
N GLU A 110 11.00 11.23 -2.48
CA GLU A 110 11.68 12.40 -1.88
C GLU A 110 11.95 13.48 -2.93
N LYS A 111 12.44 13.12 -4.12
CA LYS A 111 12.61 14.07 -5.24
C LYS A 111 11.30 14.72 -5.65
N MET A 112 10.22 13.94 -5.76
CA MET A 112 8.89 14.47 -6.10
C MET A 112 8.38 15.43 -5.03
N LYS A 113 8.55 15.07 -3.76
CA LYS A 113 8.19 15.90 -2.60
C LYS A 113 8.94 17.22 -2.60
N ASP A 114 10.25 17.20 -2.84
CA ASP A 114 11.08 18.40 -2.93
C ASP A 114 10.67 19.28 -4.11
N ALA A 115 10.36 18.68 -5.27
CA ALA A 115 9.86 19.41 -6.43
C ALA A 115 8.50 20.07 -6.17
N LEU A 116 7.60 19.41 -5.43
CA LEU A 116 6.31 19.98 -5.02
C LEU A 116 6.48 21.12 -4.02
N LYS A 117 7.37 20.97 -3.03
CA LYS A 117 7.73 22.05 -2.09
C LYS A 117 8.32 23.26 -2.83
N ALA A 118 9.22 23.02 -3.80
CA ALA A 118 9.85 24.08 -4.59
C ALA A 118 8.87 24.84 -5.49
N LYS A 119 7.85 24.16 -6.02
CA LYS A 119 6.80 24.78 -6.84
C LYS A 119 5.83 25.67 -6.05
N GLN A 120 5.94 25.71 -4.72
CA GLN A 120 4.97 26.35 -3.83
C GLN A 120 3.53 26.04 -4.26
N VAL A 121 3.23 24.78 -4.56
CA VAL A 121 1.92 24.41 -5.10
C VAL A 121 0.86 24.87 -4.09
N SER A 122 0.08 25.89 -4.48
CA SER A 122 -1.06 26.41 -3.73
C SER A 122 -2.23 25.46 -3.93
N GLU A 123 -2.10 24.22 -3.45
CA GLU A 123 -3.28 23.39 -3.31
C GLU A 123 -4.09 23.92 -2.13
N PRO A 124 -5.43 23.94 -2.24
CA PRO A 124 -6.26 24.27 -1.11
C PRO A 124 -5.99 23.29 0.04
N CYS A 125 -6.08 23.78 1.28
CA CYS A 125 -5.94 22.95 2.47
C CYS A 125 -6.87 21.74 2.37
N TYR A 126 -6.30 20.54 2.50
CA TYR A 126 -7.03 19.28 2.40
C TYR A 126 -8.23 19.20 3.37
N ARG A 127 -8.15 19.87 4.52
CA ARG A 127 -9.18 19.80 5.57
C ARG A 127 -10.26 20.88 5.47
N CYS A 128 -9.93 22.09 5.05
CA CYS A 128 -10.87 23.23 5.09
C CYS A 128 -11.03 23.96 3.75
N GLY A 129 -10.26 23.60 2.71
CA GLY A 129 -10.31 24.23 1.41
C GLY A 129 -9.65 25.62 1.31
N ALA A 130 -9.04 26.12 2.40
CA ALA A 130 -8.36 27.42 2.40
C ALA A 130 -7.21 27.46 1.39
N GLN A 131 -7.10 28.55 0.63
CA GLN A 131 -6.10 28.70 -0.45
C GLN A 131 -4.68 28.90 0.08
N GLU A 132 -4.53 29.35 1.33
CA GLU A 132 -3.25 29.54 2.01
C GLU A 132 -2.88 28.26 2.76
N ALA A 133 -2.40 27.26 2.02
CA ALA A 133 -1.93 26.01 2.59
C ALA A 133 -0.51 25.69 2.13
N SER A 134 0.20 24.92 2.94
CA SER A 134 1.56 24.48 2.65
C SER A 134 1.70 22.99 2.86
N ILE A 135 2.70 22.40 2.20
CA ILE A 135 3.06 20.99 2.38
C ILE A 135 3.66 20.82 3.79
N ARG A 136 3.06 19.93 4.58
CA ARG A 136 3.45 19.59 5.95
C ARG A 136 3.83 18.11 6.03
N ASP A 137 4.88 17.81 6.77
CA ASP A 137 5.35 16.46 7.02
C ASP A 137 4.50 15.83 8.14
N LEU A 138 3.73 14.79 7.82
CA LEU A 138 2.88 14.08 8.78
C LEU A 138 3.70 13.14 9.66
N ASP A 139 4.50 12.28 9.04
CA ASP A 139 5.37 11.25 9.66
C ASP A 139 6.52 10.94 8.68
N ASP A 140 7.46 10.05 9.05
CA ASP A 140 8.74 9.79 8.34
C ASP A 140 8.62 9.52 6.83
N ASP A 141 7.46 9.06 6.35
CA ASP A 141 7.20 8.77 4.94
C ASP A 141 5.87 9.35 4.43
N CYS A 142 5.23 10.31 5.11
CA CYS A 142 3.93 10.88 4.71
C CYS A 142 3.93 12.42 4.74
N TRP A 143 3.29 13.07 3.76
CA TRP A 143 3.02 14.51 3.80
C TRP A 143 1.56 14.83 3.44
N THR A 144 1.15 16.06 3.72
CA THR A 144 -0.21 16.58 3.47
C THR A 144 -0.16 18.07 3.16
N VAL A 145 -1.22 18.62 2.57
CA VAL A 145 -1.35 20.07 2.38
C VAL A 145 -2.36 20.61 3.38
N ASN A 146 -1.91 21.42 4.35
CA ASN A 146 -2.78 22.04 5.35
C ASN A 146 -2.45 23.52 5.56
N CYS A 147 -3.46 24.33 5.84
CA CYS A 147 -3.26 25.65 6.42
C CYS A 147 -2.78 25.51 7.88
N ASP A 148 -2.22 26.60 8.42
CA ASP A 148 -1.60 26.60 9.75
C ASP A 148 -2.58 26.22 10.86
N ASP A 149 -3.81 26.73 10.80
CA ASP A 149 -4.86 26.41 11.78
C ASP A 149 -5.23 24.93 11.77
N CYS A 150 -5.39 24.34 10.59
CA CYS A 150 -5.69 22.92 10.44
C CYS A 150 -4.51 22.05 10.87
N TRP A 151 -3.28 22.49 10.59
CA TRP A 151 -2.07 21.79 11.00
C TRP A 151 -1.87 21.78 12.52
N ASN A 152 -2.06 22.93 13.17
CA ASN A 152 -1.97 23.06 14.63
C ASN A 152 -2.98 22.14 15.34
N LYS A 153 -4.19 22.00 14.79
CA LYS A 153 -5.20 21.05 15.30
C LYS A 153 -4.76 19.60 15.16
N VAL A 154 -4.04 19.24 14.10
CA VAL A 154 -3.48 17.89 13.91
C VAL A 154 -2.38 17.62 14.94
N LEU A 155 -1.44 18.55 15.10
CA LEU A 155 -0.36 18.43 16.09
C LEU A 155 -0.90 18.29 17.51
N PHE A 156 -1.86 19.13 17.89
CA PHE A 156 -2.48 19.08 19.21
C PHE A 156 -3.13 17.72 19.49
N ARG A 157 -3.86 17.15 18.51
CA ARG A 157 -4.45 15.80 18.65
C ARG A 157 -3.37 14.72 18.79
N LYS A 158 -2.30 14.77 18.00
CA LYS A 158 -1.19 13.81 18.09
C LYS A 158 -0.55 13.82 19.49
N GLU A 159 -0.37 14.99 20.08
CA GLU A 159 0.17 15.12 21.45
C GLU A 159 -0.79 14.58 22.51
N GLU A 160 -2.09 14.85 22.35
CA GLU A 160 -3.13 14.35 23.26
C GLU A 160 -3.22 12.82 23.22
N ASP A 161 -3.23 12.24 22.01
CA ASP A 161 -3.27 10.78 21.81
C ASP A 161 -2.02 10.11 22.38
N LYS A 162 -0.84 10.71 22.18
CA LYS A 162 0.42 10.24 22.79
C LYS A 162 0.36 10.26 24.32
N ARG A 163 -0.26 11.29 24.91
CA ARG A 163 -0.44 11.38 26.37
C ARG A 163 -1.37 10.27 26.88
N LYS A 164 -2.53 10.10 26.24
CA LYS A 164 -3.50 9.02 26.56
C LYS A 164 -2.87 7.63 26.47
N LEU A 165 -2.06 7.38 25.44
CA LEU A 165 -1.36 6.11 25.28
C LEU A 165 -0.35 5.87 26.40
N ASN A 166 0.43 6.88 26.78
CA ASN A 166 1.38 6.77 27.89
C ASN A 166 0.68 6.48 29.22
N ASP A 167 -0.44 7.14 29.48
CA ASP A 167 -1.24 6.93 30.69
C ASP A 167 -1.78 5.50 30.76
N LEU A 168 -2.31 4.99 29.64
CA LEU A 168 -2.78 3.60 29.53
C LEU A 168 -1.65 2.58 29.76
N VAL A 169 -0.46 2.83 29.19
CA VAL A 169 0.72 1.97 29.40
C VAL A 169 1.13 1.96 30.87
N LEU A 170 1.07 3.10 31.57
CA LEU A 170 1.37 3.18 32.99
C LEU A 170 0.34 2.43 33.85
N GLU A 171 -0.94 2.53 33.50
CA GLU A 171 -2.03 1.80 34.16
C GLU A 171 -1.84 0.29 34.02
N ILE A 172 -1.57 -0.20 32.81
CA ILE A 172 -1.30 -1.63 32.55
C ILE A 172 -0.10 -2.11 33.37
N LYS A 173 1.00 -1.35 33.41
CA LYS A 173 2.20 -1.70 34.20
C LYS A 173 1.90 -1.80 35.69
N ARG A 174 1.05 -0.91 36.23
CA ARG A 174 0.62 -0.96 37.64
C ARG A 174 -0.23 -2.20 37.92
N SER A 175 -1.16 -2.53 37.04
CA SER A 175 -2.03 -3.71 37.17
C SER A 175 -1.25 -5.02 37.15
N ILE A 176 -0.25 -5.16 36.27
CA ILE A 176 0.63 -6.34 36.23
C ILE A 176 1.42 -6.48 37.54
N SER A 177 2.00 -5.38 38.03
CA SER A 177 2.81 -5.38 39.26
C SER A 177 2.02 -5.73 40.53
N GLN A 178 0.68 -5.66 40.48
CA GLN A 178 -0.21 -6.04 41.59
C GLN A 178 -0.66 -7.49 41.54
N GLN A 179 -0.55 -8.17 40.38
CA GLN A 179 -0.88 -9.60 40.24
C GLN A 179 0.25 -10.52 40.69
N ASP A 180 1.48 -10.01 40.76
CA ASP A 180 2.67 -10.75 41.21
C ASP A 180 2.92 -10.68 42.73
N LYS A 181 1.93 -10.23 43.52
CA LYS A 181 1.99 -10.17 45.00
C LYS A 181 0.89 -11.02 45.62
#